data_AF-A0A451ET63-F1
#
_entry.id   AF-A0A451ET63-F1
#
_cell.length_a   1.000
_cell.length_b   1.000
_cell.length_c   1.000
_cell.angle_alpha   90.00
_cell.angle_beta   90.00
_cell.angle_gamma   90.00
#
_symmetry.space_group_name_H-M   'P 1'
#
loop_
_entity.id
_entity.type
_entity.pdbx_description
1 polymer ?
#
loop_
_entity_poly.entity_id
_entity_poly.type
_entity_poly.pdbx_seq_one_letter_code
_entity_poly.pdbx_strand_id
1 'polypeptide(L)'
;ALTPVQEKLIKKMGPNAFPFTFQFPEMSPCSVTLQPGEDDQGKPLGVEYYVKCWVGNNEEDKGHKRSTVQLAIKKLQYAPPAHAGNRLPSSLISKGFTFSSGKINLEVTLDKEIYYHGEKIGANIIISNNSRK
;
A
#
# COMPACT_ATOMS: atom_id res chain seq x y z
N ALA A 1 13.62 -6.60 24.54
CA ALA A 1 12.80 -7.66 25.16
C ALA A 1 12.35 -8.64 24.08
N LEU A 2 12.21 -9.93 24.42
CA LEU A 2 11.68 -10.92 23.48
C LEU A 2 10.16 -10.73 23.31
N THR A 3 9.66 -11.05 22.13
CA THR A 3 8.21 -11.12 21.91
C THR A 3 7.63 -12.42 22.46
N PRO A 4 6.34 -12.48 22.83
CA PRO A 4 5.70 -13.73 23.27
C PRO A 4 5.81 -14.88 22.26
N VAL A 5 5.90 -14.56 20.96
CA VAL A 5 6.11 -15.55 19.89
C VAL A 5 7.54 -16.09 19.92
N GLN A 6 8.54 -15.22 20.07
CA GLN A 6 9.94 -15.63 20.18
C GLN A 6 10.16 -16.53 21.41
N GLU A 7 9.60 -16.18 22.56
CA GLU A 7 9.69 -17.00 23.78
C GLU A 7 9.14 -18.43 23.58
N LYS A 8 7.96 -18.54 22.96
CA LYS A 8 7.33 -19.83 22.64
C LYS A 8 8.17 -20.63 21.65
N LEU A 9 8.72 -19.98 20.62
CA LEU A 9 9.53 -20.66 19.60
C LEU A 9 10.86 -21.15 20.16
N ILE A 10 11.54 -20.36 20.99
CA ILE A 10 12.80 -20.77 21.63
C ILE A 10 12.56 -22.00 22.51
N LYS A 11 11.52 -21.97 23.34
CA LYS A 11 11.16 -23.11 24.19
C LYS A 11 10.85 -24.36 23.37
N LYS A 12 10.21 -24.21 22.22
CA LYS A 12 9.83 -25.33 21.34
C LYS A 12 11.00 -25.88 20.53
N MET A 13 11.90 -25.03 20.05
CA MET A 13 12.99 -25.40 19.13
C MET A 13 14.29 -25.77 19.85
N GLY A 14 14.43 -25.46 21.15
CA GLY A 14 15.54 -25.88 21.98
C GLY A 14 16.77 -24.93 21.92
N PRO A 15 17.97 -25.42 22.31
CA PRO A 15 19.13 -24.56 22.59
C PRO A 15 19.73 -23.86 21.36
N ASN A 16 19.43 -24.34 20.15
CA ASN A 16 19.95 -23.77 18.89
C ASN A 16 18.96 -22.78 18.24
N ALA A 17 18.00 -22.26 19.01
CA ALA A 17 17.02 -21.30 18.54
C ALA A 17 17.46 -19.86 18.88
N PHE A 18 17.84 -19.10 17.85
CA PHE A 18 18.33 -17.74 18.00
C PHE A 18 17.28 -16.74 17.48
N PRO A 19 16.68 -15.90 18.36
CA PRO A 19 15.69 -14.92 17.94
C PRO A 19 16.35 -13.74 17.22
N PHE A 20 15.63 -13.14 16.28
CA PHE A 20 16.01 -11.89 15.62
C PHE A 20 14.79 -11.00 15.45
N THR A 21 15.03 -9.69 15.32
CA THR A 21 14.00 -8.69 15.06
C THR A 21 14.59 -7.63 14.14
N PHE A 22 13.84 -7.25 13.11
CA PHE A 22 14.15 -6.11 12.25
C PHE A 22 13.10 -5.03 12.46
N GLN A 23 13.53 -3.78 12.46
CA GLN A 23 12.64 -2.63 12.39
C GLN A 23 12.76 -2.03 10.99
N PHE A 24 11.63 -1.81 10.34
CA PHE A 24 11.61 -1.09 9.08
C PHE A 24 12.02 0.37 9.33
N PRO A 25 12.89 0.96 8.51
CA PRO A 25 13.11 2.40 8.50
C PRO A 25 11.80 3.15 8.27
N GLU A 26 11.62 4.30 8.91
CA GLU A 26 10.37 5.09 8.89
C GLU A 26 9.90 5.42 7.46
N MET A 27 10.81 5.81 6.59
CA MET A 27 10.54 6.18 5.19
C MET A 27 10.54 4.99 4.22
N SER A 28 10.46 3.76 4.72
CA SER A 28 10.45 2.58 3.87
C SER A 28 9.14 2.52 3.06
N PRO A 29 9.20 2.44 1.71
CA PRO A 29 8.00 2.30 0.90
C PRO A 29 7.25 0.99 1.19
N CYS A 30 5.96 0.94 0.88
CA CYS A 30 5.21 -0.31 0.94
C CYS A 30 5.56 -1.21 -0.26
N SER A 31 5.30 -2.51 -0.12
CA SER A 31 5.48 -3.46 -1.20
C SER A 31 4.45 -3.21 -2.30
N VAL A 32 4.91 -2.81 -3.48
CA VAL A 32 4.09 -2.51 -4.65
C VAL A 32 4.80 -3.06 -5.88
N THR A 33 4.06 -3.75 -6.75
CA THR A 33 4.58 -4.26 -8.03
C THR A 33 3.65 -3.78 -9.13
N LEU A 34 4.22 -3.19 -10.18
CA LEU A 34 3.49 -2.83 -11.39
C LEU A 34 3.13 -4.11 -12.13
N GLN A 35 1.87 -4.22 -12.53
CA GLN A 35 1.45 -5.30 -13.41
C GLN A 35 1.93 -4.98 -14.83
N PRO A 36 2.70 -5.88 -15.48
CA PRO A 36 3.11 -5.68 -16.87
C PRO A 36 1.88 -5.68 -17.78
N GLY A 37 1.93 -4.90 -18.86
CA GLY A 37 0.94 -4.97 -19.94
C GLY A 37 1.11 -6.25 -20.78
N GLU A 38 0.15 -6.55 -21.65
CA GLU A 38 0.18 -7.77 -22.48
C GLU A 38 1.43 -7.85 -23.38
N ASP A 39 1.91 -6.70 -23.88
CA ASP A 39 3.10 -6.60 -24.73
C ASP A 39 4.41 -6.38 -23.94
N ASP A 40 4.35 -6.31 -22.60
CA ASP A 40 5.53 -6.05 -21.77
C ASP A 40 6.20 -7.36 -21.34
N GLN A 41 7.32 -7.67 -21.99
CA GLN A 41 8.19 -8.82 -21.68
C GLN A 41 9.26 -8.48 -20.63
N GLY A 42 9.19 -7.29 -20.03
CA GLY A 42 10.12 -6.81 -19.02
C GLY A 42 10.04 -7.57 -17.70
N LYS A 43 11.07 -7.36 -16.85
CA LYS A 43 11.01 -7.84 -15.46
C LYS A 43 10.00 -7.01 -14.67
N PRO A 44 9.28 -7.61 -13.70
CA PRO A 44 8.37 -6.86 -12.84
C PRO A 44 9.07 -5.66 -12.18
N LEU A 45 8.43 -4.50 -12.25
CA LEU A 45 8.94 -3.27 -11.65
C LEU A 45 8.23 -3.05 -10.31
N GLY A 46 8.98 -2.97 -9.22
CA GLY A 46 8.37 -2.82 -7.91
C GLY A 46 9.35 -2.81 -6.75
N VAL A 47 8.76 -2.67 -5.56
CA VAL A 47 9.45 -2.75 -4.27
C VAL A 47 9.09 -4.08 -3.62
N GLU A 48 10.10 -4.90 -3.36
CA GLU A 48 9.99 -6.17 -2.66
C GLU A 48 10.95 -6.21 -1.48
N TYR A 49 10.55 -6.88 -0.41
CA TYR A 49 11.37 -7.08 0.78
C TYR A 49 11.65 -8.55 0.98
N TYR A 50 12.90 -8.85 1.35
CA TYR A 50 13.35 -10.19 1.63
C TYR A 50 14.07 -10.23 2.97
N VAL A 51 13.73 -11.20 3.80
CA VAL A 51 14.56 -11.60 4.94
C VAL A 51 15.48 -12.69 4.46
N LYS A 52 16.79 -12.43 4.49
CA LYS A 52 17.83 -13.37 4.05
C LYS A 52 18.70 -13.73 5.25
N CYS A 53 18.93 -15.02 5.45
CA CYS A 53 19.86 -15.54 6.45
C CYS A 53 20.82 -16.50 5.77
N TRP A 54 22.09 -16.44 6.15
CA TRP A 54 23.12 -17.38 5.68
C TRP A 54 24.14 -17.64 6.78
N VAL A 55 24.86 -18.75 6.63
CA VAL A 55 26.04 -19.04 7.45
C VAL A 55 27.27 -18.48 6.75
N GLY A 56 28.07 -17.71 7.47
CA GLY A 56 29.35 -17.14 7.01
C GLY A 56 30.39 -17.16 8.13
N ASN A 57 31.66 -17.09 7.75
CA ASN A 57 32.77 -17.09 8.71
C ASN A 57 33.08 -15.67 9.27
N ASN A 58 32.69 -14.63 8.54
CA ASN A 58 32.85 -13.22 8.91
C ASN A 58 31.76 -12.37 8.24
N GLU A 59 31.68 -11.09 8.60
CA GLU A 59 30.66 -10.16 8.12
C GLU A 59 30.79 -9.78 6.63
N GLU A 60 31.97 -9.96 6.05
CA GLU A 60 32.24 -9.68 4.64
C GLU A 60 31.83 -10.84 3.71
N ASP A 61 31.52 -12.01 4.29
CA ASP A 61 31.11 -13.19 3.55
C ASP A 61 29.75 -12.98 2.89
N LYS A 62 29.72 -13.11 1.56
CA LYS A 62 28.50 -12.97 0.75
C LYS A 62 27.51 -14.14 0.91
N GLY A 63 27.90 -15.18 1.65
CA GLY A 63 27.13 -16.39 1.89
C GLY A 63 27.09 -17.30 0.67
N HIS A 64 27.05 -18.61 0.90
CA HIS A 64 26.91 -19.59 -0.18
C HIS A 64 25.42 -19.90 -0.42
N LYS A 65 25.02 -20.14 -1.68
CA LYS A 65 23.61 -20.48 -2.02
C LYS A 65 23.07 -21.66 -1.22
N ARG A 66 23.93 -22.65 -0.95
CA ARG A 66 23.60 -23.86 -0.16
C ARG A 66 23.33 -23.58 1.33
N SER A 67 23.88 -22.51 1.89
CA SER A 67 23.69 -22.11 3.29
C SER A 67 22.73 -20.93 3.44
N THR A 68 22.12 -20.47 2.34
CA THR A 68 21.23 -19.30 2.33
C THR A 68 19.78 -19.74 2.35
N VAL A 69 19.01 -19.12 3.25
CA VAL A 69 17.54 -19.13 3.21
C VAL A 69 17.03 -17.72 2.99
N GLN A 70 16.03 -17.58 2.14
CA GLN A 70 15.43 -16.30 1.79
C GLN A 70 13.91 -16.42 1.86
N LEU A 71 13.27 -15.48 2.56
CA LEU A 71 11.83 -15.38 2.69
C LEU A 71 11.37 -14.02 2.15
N ALA A 72 10.50 -14.04 1.14
CA ALA A 72 9.82 -12.84 0.69
C ALA A 72 8.80 -12.38 1.74
N ILE A 73 8.81 -11.10 2.08
CA ILE A 73 7.86 -10.46 3.00
C ILE A 73 7.23 -9.23 2.34
N LYS A 74 6.06 -8.81 2.83
CA LYS A 74 5.36 -7.62 2.33
C LYS A 74 5.18 -6.58 3.44
N LYS A 75 5.48 -5.33 3.11
CA LYS A 75 5.07 -4.17 3.91
C LYS A 75 3.75 -3.65 3.35
N LEU A 76 2.66 -3.81 4.09
CA LEU A 76 1.32 -3.34 3.72
C LEU A 76 0.96 -2.08 4.51
N GLN A 77 0.32 -1.11 3.85
CA GLN A 77 -0.25 0.05 4.52
C GLN A 77 -1.70 -0.27 4.90
N TYR A 78 -2.02 -0.07 6.17
CA TYR A 78 -3.41 -0.03 6.62
C TYR A 78 -3.87 1.43 6.68
N ALA A 79 -5.14 1.67 6.39
CA ALA A 79 -5.71 2.98 6.61
C ALA A 79 -5.59 3.37 8.08
N PRO A 80 -5.28 4.65 8.38
CA PRO A 80 -5.31 5.13 9.75
C PRO A 80 -6.73 4.99 10.32
N PRO A 81 -6.89 4.83 11.65
CA PRO A 81 -8.19 4.91 12.29
C PRO A 81 -8.85 6.21 11.85
N ALA A 82 -10.05 6.12 11.28
CA ALA A 82 -10.72 7.24 10.63
C ALA A 82 -10.65 8.48 11.53
N HIS A 83 -9.93 9.49 11.07
CA HIS A 83 -10.17 10.83 11.58
C HIS A 83 -11.50 11.19 10.94
N ALA A 84 -12.54 11.32 11.76
CA ALA A 84 -13.83 11.82 11.28
C ALA A 84 -13.61 13.27 10.82
N GLY A 85 -13.05 13.45 9.63
CA GLY A 85 -13.16 14.69 8.90
C GLY A 85 -14.64 14.88 8.69
N ASN A 86 -15.22 15.92 9.30
CA ASN A 86 -16.65 16.20 9.24
C ASN A 86 -17.19 16.47 7.82
N ARG A 87 -16.34 16.34 6.77
CA ARG A 87 -16.67 16.64 5.39
C ARG A 87 -16.30 15.48 4.47
N LEU A 88 -17.29 15.04 3.70
CA LEU A 88 -17.12 14.08 2.63
C LEU A 88 -16.27 14.66 1.48
N PRO A 89 -15.46 13.84 0.78
CA PRO A 89 -14.74 14.29 -0.40
C PRO A 89 -15.71 14.81 -1.45
N SER A 90 -15.59 16.09 -1.81
CA SER A 90 -16.50 16.77 -2.74
C SER A 90 -15.72 17.60 -3.75
N SER A 91 -16.13 17.60 -5.02
CA SER A 91 -15.60 18.46 -6.07
C SER A 91 -16.73 19.15 -6.84
N LEU A 92 -16.56 20.44 -7.15
CA LEU A 92 -17.52 21.26 -7.89
C LEU A 92 -16.84 21.90 -9.10
N ILE A 93 -17.37 21.68 -10.29
CA ILE A 93 -16.88 22.25 -11.54
C ILE A 93 -17.99 23.06 -12.20
N SER A 94 -17.65 24.23 -12.72
CA SER A 94 -18.54 25.08 -13.51
C SER A 94 -18.01 25.21 -14.93
N LYS A 95 -18.80 24.84 -15.95
CA LYS A 95 -18.45 24.99 -17.36
C LYS A 95 -19.41 25.96 -18.07
N GLY A 96 -18.86 27.05 -18.57
CA GLY A 96 -19.54 27.92 -19.53
C GLY A 96 -19.38 27.40 -20.95
N PHE A 97 -20.28 27.80 -21.85
CA PHE A 97 -20.20 27.48 -23.28
C PHE A 97 -20.17 28.77 -24.09
N THR A 98 -19.32 28.83 -25.11
CA THR A 98 -19.27 29.95 -26.04
C THR A 98 -20.66 30.19 -26.63
N PHE A 99 -21.09 31.47 -26.66
CA PHE A 99 -22.41 31.90 -27.13
C PHE A 99 -23.62 31.42 -26.29
N SER A 100 -23.42 30.83 -25.10
CA SER A 100 -24.49 30.54 -24.12
C SER A 100 -24.48 31.57 -23.00
N SER A 101 -25.65 32.11 -22.63
CA SER A 101 -25.80 33.04 -21.50
C SER A 101 -25.80 32.35 -20.12
N GLY A 102 -25.39 31.09 -20.06
CA GLY A 102 -25.41 30.30 -18.83
C GLY A 102 -24.43 29.13 -18.82
N LYS A 103 -24.30 28.49 -17.66
CA LYS A 103 -23.28 27.48 -17.35
C LYS A 103 -23.90 26.19 -16.81
N ILE A 104 -23.15 25.10 -16.92
CA ILE A 104 -23.43 23.83 -16.23
C ILE A 104 -22.54 23.75 -15.01
N ASN A 105 -23.12 23.49 -13.84
CA ASN A 105 -22.39 23.13 -12.64
C ASN A 105 -22.52 21.61 -12.42
N LEU A 106 -21.40 20.95 -12.14
CA LEU A 106 -21.32 19.54 -11.79
C LEU A 106 -20.67 19.43 -10.42
N GLU A 107 -21.39 18.88 -9.46
CA GLU A 107 -20.88 18.55 -8.13
C GLU A 107 -20.84 17.02 -7.98
N VAL A 108 -19.73 16.51 -7.44
CA VAL A 108 -19.57 15.09 -7.12
C VAL A 108 -19.10 14.97 -5.67
N THR A 109 -19.80 14.16 -4.88
CA THR A 109 -19.45 13.89 -3.48
C THR A 109 -19.38 12.39 -3.24
N LEU A 110 -18.29 11.90 -2.65
CA LEU A 110 -18.10 10.49 -2.28
C LEU A 110 -18.69 10.22 -0.89
N ASP A 111 -19.15 8.99 -0.62
CA ASP A 111 -19.71 8.61 0.69
C ASP A 111 -18.66 8.40 1.78
N LYS A 112 -17.41 8.12 1.39
CA LYS A 112 -16.25 8.00 2.27
C LYS A 112 -14.99 8.58 1.63
N GLU A 113 -14.01 8.92 2.47
CA GLU A 113 -12.66 9.32 2.06
C GLU A 113 -11.74 8.12 1.84
N ILE A 114 -11.90 7.08 2.65
CA ILE A 114 -11.04 5.89 2.65
C ILE A 114 -11.90 4.66 2.36
N TYR A 115 -11.44 3.83 1.43
CA TYR A 115 -12.05 2.54 1.09
C TYR A 115 -11.02 1.42 1.25
N TYR A 116 -11.49 0.27 1.72
CA TYR A 116 -10.74 -0.98 1.66
C TYR A 116 -10.99 -1.70 0.34
N HIS A 117 -10.05 -2.58 -0.04
CA HIS A 117 -10.20 -3.41 -1.23
C HIS A 117 -11.50 -4.24 -1.18
N GLY A 118 -12.28 -4.16 -2.25
CA GLY A 118 -13.56 -4.85 -2.38
C GLY A 118 -14.77 -4.07 -1.89
N GLU A 119 -14.58 -2.93 -1.21
CA GLU A 119 -15.71 -2.06 -0.85
C GLU A 119 -16.30 -1.37 -2.09
N LYS A 120 -17.63 -1.21 -2.10
CA LYS A 120 -18.32 -0.42 -3.11
C LYS A 120 -18.10 1.07 -2.83
N ILE A 121 -17.90 1.84 -3.90
CA ILE A 121 -17.73 3.30 -3.84
C ILE A 121 -19.09 3.95 -4.12
N GLY A 122 -19.59 4.76 -3.18
CA GLY A 122 -20.79 5.56 -3.37
C GLY A 122 -20.42 6.96 -3.88
N ALA A 123 -21.07 7.41 -4.95
CA ALA A 123 -20.91 8.77 -5.47
C ALA A 123 -22.27 9.43 -5.66
N ASN A 124 -22.46 10.59 -5.04
CA ASN A 124 -23.59 11.49 -5.28
C ASN A 124 -23.18 12.53 -6.33
N ILE A 125 -24.00 12.68 -7.37
CA ILE A 125 -23.74 13.59 -8.48
C ILE A 125 -24.91 14.57 -8.60
N ILE A 126 -24.62 15.87 -8.54
CA ILE A 126 -25.60 16.94 -8.71
C ILE A 126 -25.24 17.75 -9.96
N ILE A 127 -26.20 17.87 -10.87
CA ILE A 127 -26.04 18.63 -12.13
C ILE A 127 -27.03 19.78 -12.13
N SER A 128 -26.50 21.01 -12.19
CA SER A 128 -27.30 22.23 -12.32
C SER A 128 -27.01 22.87 -13.67
N ASN A 129 -27.86 22.60 -14.66
CA ASN A 129 -27.75 23.16 -15.99
C ASN A 129 -28.56 24.45 -16.11
N ASN A 130 -27.87 25.59 -16.07
CA ASN A 130 -28.45 26.90 -16.38
C ASN A 130 -28.03 27.39 -17.77
N SER A 131 -27.44 26.52 -18.59
CA SER A 131 -27.03 26.82 -19.96
C SER A 131 -28.16 26.54 -20.96
N ARG A 132 -27.91 26.83 -22.23
CA ARG A 132 -28.80 26.47 -23.36
C ARG A 132 -28.28 25.26 -24.14
N LYS A 133 -27.56 24.36 -23.47
CA LYS A 133 -26.93 23.16 -24.03
C LYS A 133 -27.43 21.92 -23.34
#